data_AF-A0A166CZJ4-F1
#
_entry.id   AF-A0A166CZJ4-F1
#
_cell.length_a   1.000
_cell.length_b   1.000
_cell.length_c   1.000
_cell.angle_alpha   90.00
_cell.angle_beta   90.00
_cell.angle_gamma   90.00
#
_symmetry.space_group_name_H-M   'P 1'
#
loop_
_entity.id
_entity.type
_entity.pdbx_description
1 polymer ?
#
loop_
_entity_poly.entity_id
_entity_poly.type
_entity_poly.pdbx_seq_one_letter_code
_entity_poly.pdbx_strand_id
1 'polypeptide(L)' 'MHSQNNEKNFKLKKTIKQPSKDPVVKYIDNNLSKKTYYYKVRSYKKIDNKKIYSDFSGVKSKKVIK' A
#
# COMPACT_ATOMS: atom_id res chain seq x y z
N MET A 1 -17.51 -1.76 -10.36
CA MET A 1 -17.62 -1.57 -8.89
C MET A 1 -16.36 -2.17 -8.26
N HIS A 2 -15.46 -1.33 -7.74
CA HIS A 2 -14.18 -1.79 -7.17
C HIS A 2 -14.46 -2.53 -5.86
N SER A 3 -14.28 -3.85 -5.89
CA SER A 3 -14.65 -4.78 -4.82
C SER A 3 -13.86 -4.50 -3.54
N GLN A 4 -14.53 -3.94 -2.54
CA GLN A 4 -14.12 -4.02 -1.15
C GLN A 4 -14.42 -5.42 -0.63
N ASN A 5 -13.56 -6.40 -0.94
CA ASN A 5 -13.66 -7.72 -0.31
C ASN A 5 -12.25 -8.25 -0.05
N ASN A 6 -11.96 -8.58 1.22
CA ASN A 6 -10.71 -9.10 1.81
C ASN A 6 -9.85 -8.11 2.65
N GLU A 7 -10.45 -7.10 3.30
CA GLU A 7 -9.73 -6.18 4.21
C GLU A 7 -9.53 -6.70 5.65
N LYS A 8 -10.17 -7.80 6.07
CA LYS A 8 -10.15 -8.28 7.48
C LYS A 8 -8.75 -8.50 8.08
N ASN A 9 -7.69 -8.60 7.28
CA ASN A 9 -6.32 -8.87 7.74
C ASN A 9 -5.25 -7.83 7.32
N PHE A 10 -5.62 -6.76 6.59
CA PHE A 10 -4.66 -5.72 6.15
C PHE A 10 -5.07 -4.35 6.66
N LYS A 11 -4.11 -3.58 7.17
CA LYS A 11 -4.32 -2.20 7.61
C LYS A 11 -3.54 -1.21 6.75
N LEU A 12 -4.10 -0.01 6.56
CA LEU A 12 -3.40 1.08 5.88
C LEU A 12 -2.15 1.46 6.69
N LYS A 13 -0.98 1.40 6.04
CA LYS A 13 0.30 1.75 6.67
C LYS A 13 0.78 3.15 6.32
N LYS A 14 0.73 3.52 5.03
CA LYS A 14 1.16 4.84 4.57
C LYS A 14 0.39 5.24 3.31
N THR A 15 0.02 6.51 3.24
CA THR A 15 -0.35 7.19 1.99
C THR A 15 0.81 8.11 1.62
N ILE A 16 1.32 7.98 0.40
CA ILE A 16 2.39 8.85 -0.11
C ILE A 16 1.78 9.72 -1.20
N LYS A 17 1.91 11.04 -1.05
CA LYS A 17 1.58 11.98 -2.12
C LYS A 17 2.73 11.94 -3.11
N GLN A 18 2.43 11.77 -4.39
CA GLN A 18 3.45 11.71 -5.43
C GLN A 18 4.32 12.98 -5.36
N PRO A 19 5.65 12.87 -5.19
CA PRO A 19 6.53 14.00 -5.36
C PRO A 19 6.52 14.39 -6.84
N SER A 20 6.32 15.67 -7.14
CA SER A 20 5.94 16.21 -8.45
C SER A 20 6.93 15.97 -9.61
N LYS A 21 8.02 15.21 -9.40
CA LYS A 21 9.07 14.97 -10.40
C LYS A 21 9.53 13.51 -10.53
N ASP A 22 9.23 12.62 -9.58
CA ASP A 22 9.66 11.22 -9.66
C ASP A 22 8.48 10.28 -9.97
N PRO A 23 8.57 9.46 -11.03
CA PRO A 23 7.52 8.51 -11.38
C PRO A 23 7.42 7.34 -10.38
N VAL A 24 8.48 7.11 -9.59
CA VAL A 24 8.57 5.98 -8.65
C VAL A 24 8.42 6.48 -7.22
N VAL A 25 7.39 5.99 -6.55
CA VAL A 25 7.17 6.23 -5.13
C VAL A 25 7.69 5.04 -4.31
N LYS A 26 8.63 5.28 -3.39
CA LYS A 26 9.20 4.26 -2.50
C LYS A 26 8.73 4.47 -1.06
N TYR A 27 8.54 3.36 -0.35
CA TYR A 27 8.26 3.34 1.09
C TYR A 27 9.07 2.23 1.75
N ILE A 28 9.73 2.55 2.86
CA ILE A 28 10.43 1.58 3.69
C ILE A 28 9.71 1.51 5.04
N ASP A 29 9.29 0.31 5.43
CA ASP A 29 8.69 0.04 6.73
C ASP A 29 9.77 -0.45 7.70
N ASN A 30 10.20 0.45 8.59
CA ASN A 30 11.28 0.19 9.56
C ASN A 30 10.73 -0.33 10.90
N ASN A 31 11.63 -0.80 11.77
CA ASN A 31 11.33 -1.24 13.14
C ASN A 31 10.36 -2.43 13.22
N LEU A 32 10.55 -3.41 12.33
CA LEU A 32 9.74 -4.62 12.27
C LEU A 32 10.23 -5.68 13.25
N SER A 33 9.31 -6.42 13.85
CA SER A 33 9.64 -7.57 14.71
C SER A 33 9.88 -8.84 13.87
N LYS A 34 10.44 -9.89 14.49
CA LYS A 34 10.73 -11.18 13.83
C LYS A 34 9.45 -11.94 13.44
N LYS A 35 8.80 -11.50 12.36
CA LYS A 35 7.63 -12.15 11.76
C LYS A 35 7.61 -11.96 10.25
N THR A 36 6.70 -12.66 9.58
CA THR A 36 6.41 -12.45 8.16
C THR A 36 5.43 -11.31 8.01
N TYR A 37 5.78 -10.33 7.18
CA TYR A 37 4.91 -9.23 6.80
C TYR A 37 4.44 -9.39 5.38
N TYR A 38 3.21 -8.95 5.13
CA TYR A 38 2.57 -8.99 3.83
C TYR A 38 2.18 -7.56 3.44
N TYR A 39 2.53 -7.18 2.22
CA TYR A 39 2.28 -5.85 1.69
C TYR A 39 1.59 -5.97 0.34
N LYS A 40 0.63 -5.07 0.12
CA LYS A 40 0.02 -4.79 -1.17
C LYS A 40 -0.11 -3.27 -1.30
N VAL A 41 0.01 -2.76 -2.50
CA VAL A 41 -0.07 -1.32 -2.79
C VAL A 41 -1.19 -1.07 -3.78
N ARG A 42 -1.78 0.12 -3.76
CA ARG A 42 -2.69 0.59 -4.80
C ARG A 42 -2.47 2.07 -5.03
N SER A 43 -2.68 2.51 -6.26
CA SER A 43 -2.70 3.93 -6.58
C SER A 43 -4.06 4.54 -6.25
N TYR A 44 -4.10 5.85 -6.12
CA TYR A 44 -5.35 6.59 -6.11
C TYR A 44 -5.19 7.93 -6.82
N LYS A 45 -6.29 8.42 -7.39
CA LYS A 45 -6.42 9.79 -7.89
C LYS A 45 -7.51 10.51 -7.11
N LYS A 46 -7.41 11.83 -7.01
CA LYS A 46 -8.45 12.66 -6.41
C LYS A 46 -9.22 13.34 -7.53
N ILE A 47 -10.52 13.08 -7.63
CA ILE A 47 -11.46 13.73 -8.56
C ILE A 47 -12.60 14.26 -7.71
N ASP A 48 -12.93 15.54 -7.83
CA ASP A 48 -14.03 16.19 -7.10
C ASP A 48 -14.05 15.87 -5.60
N ASN A 49 -12.90 16.02 -4.95
CA ASN A 49 -12.68 15.69 -3.55
C ASN A 49 -12.85 14.22 -3.13
N LYS A 50 -13.15 13.32 -4.05
CA LYS A 50 -13.24 11.88 -3.81
C LYS A 50 -11.96 11.17 -4.22
N LYS A 51 -11.53 10.19 -3.43
CA LYS A 51 -10.40 9.32 -3.79
C LYS A 51 -10.92 8.15 -4.60
N ILE A 52 -10.44 8.02 -5.83
CA ILE A 52 -10.69 6.89 -6.71
C ILE A 52 -9.45 6.01 -6.68
N TYR A 53 -9.62 4.76 -6.23
CA TYR A 53 -8.54 3.81 -6.09
C TYR A 53 -8.48 2.86 -7.28
N SER A 54 -7.27 2.48 -7.69
CA SER A 54 -7.09 1.32 -8.57
C SER A 54 -7.30 0.02 -7.81
N ASP A 55 -7.24 -1.09 -8.53
CA ASP A 55 -7.03 -2.40 -7.93
C ASP A 55 -5.73 -2.45 -7.11
N PHE A 56 -5.71 -3.35 -6.12
CA PHE A 56 -4.49 -3.65 -5.38
C PHE A 56 -3.51 -4.44 -6.24
N SER A 57 -2.23 -4.22 -6.00
CA SER A 57 -1.18 -5.13 -6.45
C SER A 57 -1.40 -6.53 -5.86
N GLY A 58 -0.75 -7.51 -6.47
CA GLY A 58 -0.55 -8.80 -5.82
C GLY A 58 0.14 -8.63 -4.45
N VAL A 59 -0.18 -9.54 -3.52
CA VAL A 59 0.43 -9.54 -2.19
C VAL A 59 1.90 -9.99 -2.32
N LYS A 60 2.81 -9.21 -1.75
CA LYS A 60 4.21 -9.58 -1.55
C LYS A 60 4.47 -9.83 -0.07
N SER A 61 5.36 -10.76 0.24
CA SER A 61 5.70 -11.09 1.62
C SER A 61 7.20 -11.02 1.86
N LYS A 62 7.59 -10.72 3.10
CA LYS A 62 8.97 -10.78 3.57
C LYS A 62 9.01 -11.26 5.01
N LYS A 63 9.83 -12.27 5.28
CA LYS A 63 10.18 -12.69 6.63
C LYS A 63 11.29 -11.79 7.16
N VAL A 64 11.08 -11.19 8.32
CA VAL A 64 12.11 -10.42 9.03
C VAL A 64 13.00 -11.40 9.77
N ILE A 65 14.26 -11.44 9.37
CA ILE A 65 15.33 -12.22 10.00
C ILE A 65 16.28 -11.17 10.58
N LYS A 66 16.62 -11.30 11.87
CA LYS A 66 17.55 -10.40 12.56
C LYS A 66 18.93 -11.03 12.52
#